data_AF-A0A7X3QAE3-F1
#
_entry.id   AF-A0A7X3QAE3-F1
#
_cell.length_a   1.000
_cell.length_b   1.000
_cell.length_c   1.000
_cell.angle_alpha   90.00
_cell.angle_beta   90.00
_cell.angle_gamma   90.00
#
_symmetry.space_group_name_H-M   'P 1'
#
loop_
_entity.id
_entity.type
_entity.pdbx_description
1 polymer ?
#
loop_
_entity_poly.entity_id
_entity_poly.type
_entity_poly.pdbx_seq_one_letter_code
_entity_poly.pdbx_strand_id
1 'polypeptide(L)'
;ASAPPAAPGGRYGVTPDEEQAGPLGGAGRGRAGRGQFMDAFGNACSPGFDPDRDLQRVGLANQTTMLMSESIAIGEMIRRAMIDRYGAAALPDHYRALETICSATQDRQDALERLLDAHRCDLAVVVGGYNSSNTRNLARICAERMPTYHIAAPACLISADELRHQPLDAASGGPAAQAVTRDWLPADGDFTIAVTAGASTPDSVVGEVIEKLTLLAGPE
;
A
#
# COMPACT_ATOMS: atom_id res chain seq x y z
N ALA A 1 8.03 -7.78 8.53
CA ALA A 1 8.46 -6.48 9.07
C ALA A 1 9.12 -6.70 10.43
N SER A 2 10.26 -6.07 10.71
CA SER A 2 10.89 -6.11 12.03
C SER A 2 10.04 -5.33 13.04
N ALA A 3 9.79 -5.91 14.21
CA ALA A 3 8.98 -5.29 15.25
C ALA A 3 9.61 -3.96 15.73
N PRO A 4 8.82 -2.89 15.90
CA PRO A 4 9.32 -1.66 16.50
C PRO A 4 9.72 -1.89 17.97
N PRO A 5 10.68 -1.13 18.51
CA PRO A 5 10.99 -1.18 19.93
C PRO A 5 9.75 -0.75 20.73
N ALA A 6 9.21 -1.66 21.54
CA ALA A 6 8.11 -1.37 22.44
C ALA A 6 8.56 -0.39 23.53
N ALA A 7 7.68 0.53 23.94
CA ALA A 7 7.87 1.27 25.18
C ALA A 7 8.03 0.28 26.36
N PRO A 8 8.83 0.57 27.40
CA PRO A 8 9.00 -0.32 28.54
C PRO A 8 7.63 -0.71 29.14
N GLY A 9 7.29 -2.00 29.08
CA GLY A 9 6.00 -2.54 29.57
C GLY A 9 4.83 -2.53 28.58
N GLY A 10 5.00 -1.98 27.37
CA GLY A 10 3.99 -2.00 26.31
C GLY A 10 3.90 -3.35 25.58
N ARG A 11 2.68 -3.71 25.17
CA ARG A 11 2.37 -4.90 24.36
C ARG A 11 2.02 -4.46 22.95
N TYR A 12 2.52 -5.18 21.94
CA TYR A 12 2.24 -4.84 20.53
C TYR A 12 1.80 -6.07 19.74
N GLY A 13 1.07 -5.81 18.66
CA GLY A 13 0.75 -6.74 17.59
C GLY A 13 1.03 -6.06 16.25
N VAL A 14 1.50 -6.82 15.26
CA VAL A 14 1.71 -6.33 13.89
C VAL A 14 0.65 -6.95 12.99
N THR A 15 -0.04 -6.12 12.21
CA THR A 15 -1.01 -6.55 11.21
C THR A 15 -0.50 -6.11 9.84
N PRO A 16 -0.33 -7.04 8.88
CA PRO A 16 0.35 -6.73 7.63
C PRO A 16 -0.53 -6.06 6.57
N ASP A 17 -1.85 -6.24 6.61
CA ASP A 17 -2.79 -5.69 5.63
C ASP A 17 -4.26 -5.66 6.14
N GLU A 18 -5.13 -4.97 5.40
CA GLU A 18 -6.57 -4.84 5.70
C GLU A 18 -7.31 -6.20 5.71
N GLU A 19 -7.00 -7.10 4.76
CA GLU A 19 -7.66 -8.40 4.64
C GLU A 19 -7.41 -9.26 5.87
N GLN A 20 -6.20 -9.18 6.42
CA GLN A 20 -5.81 -9.84 7.66
C GLN A 20 -6.31 -9.11 8.91
N ALA A 21 -6.82 -7.88 8.83
CA ALA A 21 -7.27 -7.11 10.00
C ALA A 21 -8.64 -7.55 10.55
N GLY A 22 -9.41 -8.38 9.83
CA GLY A 22 -10.74 -8.85 10.26
C GLY A 22 -10.79 -9.41 11.70
N PRO A 23 -9.87 -10.32 12.09
CA PRO A 23 -9.83 -10.88 13.43
C PRO A 23 -9.49 -9.87 14.55
N LEU A 24 -8.86 -8.71 14.24
CA LEU A 24 -8.68 -7.62 15.22
C LEU A 24 -10.03 -7.05 15.65
N GLY A 25 -10.93 -6.84 14.68
CA GLY A 25 -12.28 -6.37 14.96
C GLY A 25 -13.08 -7.35 15.82
N GLY A 26 -12.83 -8.65 15.65
CA GLY A 26 -13.40 -9.71 16.49
C GLY A 26 -12.89 -9.68 17.94
N ALA A 27 -11.57 -9.61 18.15
CA ALA A 27 -11.00 -9.55 19.50
C ALA A 27 -11.32 -8.25 20.24
N GLY A 28 -11.45 -7.13 19.50
CA GLY A 28 -11.94 -5.87 20.03
C GLY A 28 -13.33 -5.98 20.67
N ARG A 29 -14.16 -6.97 20.27
CA ARG A 29 -15.49 -7.25 20.85
C ARG A 29 -15.50 -8.16 22.10
N GLY A 30 -14.35 -8.63 22.57
CA GLY A 30 -14.21 -9.45 23.79
C GLY A 30 -14.03 -10.95 23.53
N ARG A 31 -14.37 -11.79 24.53
CA ARG A 31 -14.02 -13.23 24.60
C ARG A 31 -14.39 -14.06 23.35
N ALA A 32 -15.40 -13.64 22.58
CA ALA A 32 -15.82 -14.34 21.37
C ALA A 32 -14.79 -14.31 20.22
N GLY A 33 -13.75 -13.46 20.29
CA GLY A 33 -12.74 -13.30 19.24
C GLY A 33 -11.33 -13.78 19.61
N ARG A 34 -11.09 -14.26 20.84
CA ARG A 34 -9.75 -14.60 21.33
C ARG A 34 -9.06 -15.66 20.48
N GLY A 35 -9.75 -16.77 20.19
CA GLY A 35 -9.18 -17.89 19.41
C GLY A 35 -8.78 -17.44 18.00
N GLN A 36 -9.72 -16.85 17.26
CA GLN A 36 -9.49 -16.34 15.91
C GLN A 36 -8.37 -15.28 15.86
N PHE A 37 -8.27 -14.42 16.86
CA PHE A 37 -7.19 -13.45 16.94
C PHE A 37 -5.83 -14.10 17.17
N MET A 38 -5.74 -15.06 18.10
CA MET A 38 -4.48 -15.75 18.37
C MET A 38 -4.05 -16.62 17.20
N ASP A 39 -4.99 -17.23 16.48
CA ASP A 39 -4.70 -17.99 15.26
C ASP A 39 -4.15 -17.08 14.14
N ALA A 40 -4.72 -15.87 13.99
CA ALA A 40 -4.29 -14.92 12.96
C ALA A 40 -3.00 -14.16 13.32
N PHE A 41 -2.84 -13.78 14.59
CA PHE A 41 -1.82 -12.80 15.02
C PHE A 41 -0.88 -13.29 16.11
N GLY A 42 -1.02 -14.51 16.61
CA GLY A 42 -0.18 -15.02 17.71
C GLY A 42 1.32 -14.90 17.44
N ASN A 43 1.73 -15.12 16.19
CA ASN A 43 3.12 -15.00 15.74
C ASN A 43 3.59 -13.55 15.50
N ALA A 44 2.66 -12.60 15.46
CA ALA A 44 2.91 -11.18 15.23
C ALA A 44 2.76 -10.34 16.50
N CYS A 45 2.54 -10.99 17.66
CA CYS A 45 2.37 -10.36 18.96
C CYS A 45 3.63 -10.49 19.83
N SER A 46 3.81 -9.54 20.75
CA SER A 46 4.87 -9.61 21.76
C SER A 46 4.71 -10.83 22.71
N PRO A 47 5.78 -11.42 23.26
CA PRO A 47 5.69 -12.59 24.15
C PRO A 47 4.79 -12.35 25.37
N GLY A 48 3.78 -13.20 25.59
CA GLY A 48 2.83 -13.06 26.71
C GLY A 48 1.72 -12.02 26.48
N PHE A 49 1.51 -11.63 25.21
CA PHE A 49 0.35 -10.86 24.78
C PHE A 49 -0.94 -11.61 25.13
N ASP A 50 -1.88 -10.88 25.74
CA ASP A 50 -3.19 -11.37 26.09
C ASP A 50 -4.24 -10.41 25.50
N PRO A 51 -4.99 -10.79 24.45
CA PRO A 51 -5.94 -9.88 23.81
C PRO A 51 -7.05 -9.39 24.76
N ASP A 52 -7.41 -10.14 25.80
CA ASP A 52 -8.46 -9.72 26.73
C ASP A 52 -7.98 -8.58 27.67
N ARG A 53 -6.68 -8.56 27.96
CA ARG A 53 -6.01 -7.56 28.80
C ARG A 53 -5.41 -6.41 27.97
N ASP A 54 -4.70 -6.75 26.91
CA ASP A 54 -3.83 -5.85 26.17
C ASP A 54 -4.55 -5.10 25.05
N LEU A 55 -5.71 -5.58 24.57
CA LEU A 55 -6.59 -4.83 23.65
C LEU A 55 -7.65 -4.02 24.40
N GLN A 56 -7.48 -3.77 25.70
CA GLN A 56 -8.37 -2.87 26.42
C GLN A 56 -8.20 -1.42 25.99
N ARG A 57 -6.99 -1.02 25.57
CA ARG A 57 -6.70 0.29 25.00
C ARG A 57 -5.77 0.10 23.82
N VAL A 58 -6.16 0.59 22.65
CA VAL A 58 -5.40 0.39 21.42
C VAL A 58 -4.91 1.72 20.85
N GLY A 59 -3.59 1.80 20.71
CA GLY A 59 -2.93 2.78 19.86
C GLY A 59 -2.68 2.17 18.49
N LEU A 60 -3.13 2.81 17.42
CA LEU A 60 -2.78 2.44 16.05
C LEU A 60 -1.62 3.33 15.57
N ALA A 61 -0.55 2.69 15.12
CA ALA A 61 0.57 3.34 14.45
C ALA A 61 0.86 2.58 13.15
N ASN A 62 1.14 3.33 12.09
CA ASN A 62 1.32 2.84 10.73
C ASN A 62 2.78 2.93 10.28
N GLN A 63 3.15 2.11 9.30
CA GLN A 63 4.41 2.29 8.57
C GLN A 63 4.40 3.63 7.83
N THR A 64 5.55 4.33 7.81
CA THR A 64 5.68 5.67 7.21
C THR A 64 5.32 5.73 5.72
N THR A 65 5.44 4.61 5.01
CA THR A 65 5.15 4.48 3.57
C THR A 65 3.89 3.67 3.27
N MET A 66 2.99 3.49 4.25
CA MET A 66 1.72 2.76 4.07
C MET A 66 0.74 3.50 3.13
N LEU A 67 -0.21 2.79 2.53
CA LEU A 67 -1.34 3.42 1.82
C LEU A 67 -2.25 4.14 2.83
N MET A 68 -2.63 5.38 2.53
CA MET A 68 -3.50 6.14 3.42
C MET A 68 -4.90 5.51 3.51
N SER A 69 -5.45 5.05 2.38
CA SER A 69 -6.75 4.37 2.31
C SER A 69 -6.78 3.13 3.21
N GLU A 70 -5.76 2.29 3.14
CA GLU A 70 -5.60 1.09 3.96
C GLU A 70 -5.49 1.42 5.46
N SER A 71 -4.72 2.45 5.80
CA SER A 71 -4.62 2.95 7.19
C SER A 71 -5.98 3.41 7.73
N ILE A 72 -6.76 4.14 6.92
CA ILE A 72 -8.10 4.59 7.28
C ILE A 72 -9.03 3.39 7.50
N ALA A 73 -9.00 2.41 6.60
CA ALA A 73 -9.84 1.22 6.68
C ALA A 73 -9.56 0.40 7.96
N ILE A 74 -8.29 0.09 8.23
CA ILE A 74 -7.87 -0.62 9.45
C ILE A 74 -8.23 0.19 10.70
N GLY A 75 -8.00 1.51 10.67
CA GLY A 75 -8.38 2.40 11.77
C GLY A 75 -9.87 2.35 12.08
N GLU A 76 -10.72 2.42 11.06
CA GLU A 76 -12.16 2.33 11.19
C GLU A 76 -12.63 0.97 11.71
N MET A 77 -12.00 -0.13 11.27
CA MET A 77 -12.30 -1.47 11.78
C MET A 77 -12.03 -1.58 13.29
N ILE A 78 -10.86 -1.10 13.74
CA ILE A 78 -10.51 -1.12 15.17
C ILE A 78 -11.43 -0.17 15.94
N ARG A 79 -11.70 1.02 15.40
CA ARG A 79 -12.61 2.00 16.02
C ARG A 79 -13.99 1.41 16.25
N ARG A 80 -14.57 0.75 15.25
CA ARG A 80 -15.88 0.07 15.35
C ARG A 80 -15.86 -1.01 16.42
N ALA A 81 -14.82 -1.85 16.45
CA ALA A 81 -14.70 -2.90 17.45
C ALA A 81 -14.62 -2.35 18.89
N MET A 82 -13.97 -1.21 19.10
CA MET A 82 -13.93 -0.55 20.39
C MET A 82 -15.27 0.08 20.78
N ILE A 83 -16.00 0.66 19.82
CA ILE A 83 -17.36 1.14 20.04
C ILE A 83 -18.29 -0.02 20.41
N ASP A 84 -18.20 -1.14 19.71
CA ASP A 84 -19.01 -2.33 19.99
C ASP A 84 -18.79 -2.85 21.42
N ARG A 85 -17.55 -2.76 21.95
CA ARG A 85 -17.20 -3.27 23.29
C ARG A 85 -17.43 -2.29 24.43
N TYR A 86 -17.12 -1.01 24.24
CA TYR A 86 -17.10 -0.01 25.31
C TYR A 86 -18.14 1.10 25.13
N GLY A 87 -18.78 1.16 23.97
CA GLY A 87 -19.70 2.24 23.59
C GLY A 87 -18.98 3.47 23.05
N ALA A 88 -19.69 4.26 22.23
CA ALA A 88 -19.11 5.44 21.57
C ALA A 88 -18.62 6.51 22.55
N ALA A 89 -19.28 6.64 23.72
CA ALA A 89 -18.93 7.64 24.72
C ALA A 89 -17.55 7.38 25.38
N ALA A 90 -17.13 6.12 25.48
CA ALA A 90 -15.86 5.73 26.10
C ALA A 90 -14.71 5.63 25.07
N LEU A 91 -14.99 5.79 23.77
CA LEU A 91 -13.98 5.60 22.71
C LEU A 91 -12.67 6.38 22.94
N PRO A 92 -12.66 7.66 23.40
CA PRO A 92 -11.43 8.40 23.61
C PRO A 92 -10.46 7.76 24.62
N ASP A 93 -10.98 6.95 25.56
CA ASP A 93 -10.17 6.26 26.58
C ASP A 93 -9.62 4.91 26.08
N HIS A 94 -10.16 4.39 24.98
CA HIS A 94 -9.92 3.03 24.50
C HIS A 94 -9.27 2.95 23.11
N TYR A 95 -9.31 4.02 22.31
CA TYR A 95 -8.73 4.03 20.97
C TYR A 95 -8.07 5.35 20.61
N ARG A 96 -6.88 5.28 20.01
CA ARG A 96 -6.20 6.43 19.42
C ARG A 96 -5.41 6.02 18.18
N ALA A 97 -5.67 6.66 17.05
CA ALA A 97 -4.80 6.59 15.89
C ALA A 97 -3.69 7.65 15.99
N LEU A 98 -2.46 7.26 15.66
CA LEU A 98 -1.30 8.14 15.57
C LEU A 98 -1.01 8.40 14.09
N GLU A 99 -0.85 9.66 13.71
CA GLU A 99 -0.42 10.03 12.37
C GLU A 99 1.08 9.78 12.22
N THR A 100 1.42 8.57 11.78
CA THR A 100 2.82 8.14 11.58
C THR A 100 3.18 7.94 10.11
N ILE A 101 2.23 8.14 9.19
CA ILE A 101 2.50 8.18 7.75
C ILE A 101 3.23 9.50 7.44
N CYS A 102 4.30 9.44 6.66
CA CYS A 102 5.06 10.63 6.30
C CYS A 102 4.23 11.54 5.37
N SER A 103 4.23 12.85 5.61
CA SER A 103 3.54 13.81 4.73
C SER A 103 4.00 13.71 3.28
N ALA A 104 5.29 13.46 3.04
CA ALA A 104 5.83 13.28 1.69
C ALA A 104 5.27 12.05 0.94
N THR A 105 4.76 11.05 1.66
CA THR A 105 4.03 9.92 1.07
C THR A 105 2.58 10.31 0.78
N GLN A 106 1.92 11.02 1.70
CA GLN A 106 0.56 11.54 1.49
C GLN A 106 0.51 12.51 0.31
N ASP A 107 1.40 13.51 0.27
CA ASP A 107 1.49 14.51 -0.80
C ASP A 107 1.61 13.88 -2.20
N ARG A 108 2.33 12.75 -2.30
CA ARG A 108 2.49 12.01 -3.57
C ARG A 108 1.25 11.23 -3.95
N GLN A 109 0.58 10.59 -2.99
CA GLN A 109 -0.68 9.87 -3.22
C GLN A 109 -1.76 10.88 -3.64
N ASP A 110 -1.90 11.97 -2.91
CA ASP A 110 -2.78 13.10 -3.23
C ASP A 110 -2.53 13.69 -4.62
N ALA A 111 -1.27 13.97 -4.96
CA ALA A 111 -0.93 14.52 -6.27
C ALA A 111 -1.27 13.56 -7.40
N LEU A 112 -1.04 12.26 -7.19
CA LEU A 112 -1.42 11.22 -8.15
C LEU A 112 -2.93 11.12 -8.29
N GLU A 113 -3.69 11.08 -7.20
CA GLU A 113 -5.16 11.04 -7.24
C GLU A 113 -5.72 12.25 -7.98
N ARG A 114 -5.23 13.46 -7.69
CA ARG A 114 -5.64 14.69 -8.39
C ARG A 114 -5.32 14.63 -9.88
N LEU A 115 -4.16 14.09 -10.28
CA LEU A 115 -3.80 13.88 -11.69
C LEU A 115 -4.80 12.94 -12.36
N LEU A 116 -5.08 11.80 -11.72
CA LEU A 116 -6.00 10.78 -12.24
C LEU A 116 -7.48 11.21 -12.23
N ASP A 117 -7.85 12.16 -11.38
CA ASP A 117 -9.18 12.78 -11.36
C ASP A 117 -9.33 13.84 -12.46
N ALA A 118 -8.27 14.63 -12.70
CA ALA A 118 -8.28 15.73 -13.66
C ALA A 118 -8.14 15.25 -15.12
N HIS A 119 -7.45 14.13 -15.33
CA HIS A 119 -7.13 13.62 -16.66
C HIS A 119 -7.58 12.16 -16.79
N ARG A 120 -8.24 11.83 -17.91
CA ARG A 120 -8.41 10.43 -18.29
C ARG A 120 -7.11 9.93 -18.89
N CYS A 121 -6.57 8.88 -18.29
CA CYS A 121 -5.41 8.16 -18.81
C CYS A 121 -5.84 6.74 -19.20
N ASP A 122 -5.24 6.21 -20.25
CA ASP A 122 -5.57 4.89 -20.79
C ASP A 122 -4.72 3.79 -20.11
N LEU A 123 -3.50 4.15 -19.70
CA LEU A 123 -2.61 3.28 -18.94
C LEU A 123 -1.68 4.10 -18.04
N ALA A 124 -1.06 3.44 -17.06
CA ALA A 124 -0.08 4.04 -16.18
C ALA A 124 1.25 3.27 -16.16
N VAL A 125 2.35 4.00 -16.15
CA VAL A 125 3.71 3.48 -15.92
C VAL A 125 4.23 4.06 -14.61
N VAL A 126 4.50 3.20 -13.64
CA VAL A 126 5.00 3.58 -12.31
C VAL A 126 6.45 3.14 -12.16
N VAL A 127 7.34 4.11 -11.97
CA VAL A 127 8.79 3.86 -11.96
C VAL A 127 9.32 3.76 -10.52
N GLY A 128 10.13 2.74 -10.25
CA GLY A 128 10.94 2.64 -9.05
C GLY A 128 11.28 1.21 -8.63
N GLY A 129 12.17 1.06 -7.65
CA GLY A 129 12.62 -0.26 -7.21
C GLY A 129 11.49 -1.14 -6.67
N TYR A 130 11.54 -2.45 -6.95
CA TYR A 130 10.48 -3.41 -6.57
C TYR A 130 10.31 -3.63 -5.06
N ASN A 131 11.31 -3.25 -4.27
CA ASN A 131 11.24 -3.31 -2.80
C ASN A 131 10.66 -2.03 -2.18
N SER A 132 10.28 -1.04 -2.99
CA SER A 132 9.71 0.23 -2.51
C SER A 132 8.21 0.09 -2.26
N SER A 133 7.80 0.06 -0.98
CA SER A 133 6.39 0.10 -0.61
C SER A 133 5.67 1.33 -1.19
N ASN A 134 6.33 2.50 -1.19
CA ASN A 134 5.74 3.71 -1.78
C ASN A 134 5.48 3.54 -3.29
N THR A 135 6.42 2.99 -4.04
CA THR A 135 6.26 2.76 -5.49
C THR A 135 5.12 1.77 -5.75
N ARG A 136 5.07 0.68 -4.98
CA ARG A 136 3.99 -0.30 -5.08
C ARG A 136 2.63 0.30 -4.77
N ASN A 137 2.57 1.19 -3.79
CA ASN A 137 1.35 1.88 -3.38
C ASN A 137 0.85 2.84 -4.46
N LEU A 138 1.73 3.62 -5.09
CA LEU A 138 1.38 4.44 -6.26
C LEU A 138 0.85 3.56 -7.42
N ALA A 139 1.48 2.42 -7.66
CA ALA A 139 1.02 1.50 -8.70
C ALA A 139 -0.35 0.87 -8.39
N ARG A 140 -0.65 0.58 -7.11
CA ARG A 140 -1.99 0.14 -6.68
C ARG A 140 -3.04 1.21 -6.93
N ILE A 141 -2.76 2.47 -6.59
CA ILE A 141 -3.68 3.60 -6.83
C ILE A 141 -4.02 3.73 -8.32
N CYS A 142 -3.03 3.66 -9.22
CA CYS A 142 -3.30 3.69 -10.65
C CYS A 142 -4.11 2.47 -11.13
N ALA A 143 -3.82 1.29 -10.59
CA ALA A 143 -4.44 0.03 -11.01
C ALA A 143 -5.93 -0.08 -10.67
N GLU A 144 -6.42 0.72 -9.71
CA GLU A 144 -7.85 0.86 -9.45
C GLU A 144 -8.62 1.49 -10.62
N ARG A 145 -7.92 2.17 -11.55
CA ARG A 145 -8.53 2.98 -12.61
C ARG A 145 -8.14 2.57 -14.02
N MET A 146 -6.91 2.11 -14.24
CA MET A 146 -6.40 1.71 -15.55
C MET A 146 -5.33 0.61 -15.48
N PRO A 147 -5.06 -0.09 -16.60
CA PRO A 147 -3.89 -0.94 -16.73
C PRO A 147 -2.62 -0.22 -16.26
N THR A 148 -1.89 -0.85 -15.33
CA THR A 148 -0.75 -0.23 -14.66
C THR A 148 0.46 -1.15 -14.66
N TYR A 149 1.61 -0.59 -15.03
CA TYR A 149 2.87 -1.31 -15.14
C TYR A 149 3.93 -0.72 -14.20
N HIS A 150 4.34 -1.49 -13.19
CA HIS A 150 5.43 -1.13 -12.28
C HIS A 150 6.78 -1.59 -12.86
N ILE A 151 7.62 -0.65 -13.27
CA ILE A 151 8.96 -0.91 -13.82
C ILE A 151 10.06 -0.32 -12.92
N ALA A 152 11.21 -0.99 -12.86
CA ALA A 152 12.36 -0.48 -12.12
C ALA A 152 13.35 0.35 -12.96
N ALA A 153 13.31 0.22 -14.29
CA ALA A 153 14.27 0.87 -15.19
C ALA A 153 13.74 0.97 -16.63
N PRO A 154 14.26 1.90 -17.46
CA PRO A 154 13.88 2.04 -18.87
C PRO A 154 14.06 0.76 -19.69
N ALA A 155 15.03 -0.08 -19.33
CA ALA A 155 15.26 -1.39 -19.96
C ALA A 155 14.08 -2.37 -19.84
N CYS A 156 13.08 -2.05 -19.01
CA CYS A 156 11.85 -2.82 -18.86
C CYS A 156 10.86 -2.61 -20.01
N LEU A 157 10.93 -1.46 -20.69
CA LEU A 157 10.13 -1.18 -21.89
C LEU A 157 10.84 -1.84 -23.08
N ILE A 158 10.46 -3.05 -23.49
CA ILE A 158 11.25 -3.82 -24.47
C ILE A 158 10.94 -3.35 -25.89
N SER A 159 9.66 -3.21 -26.22
CA SER A 159 9.15 -2.68 -27.49
C SER A 159 7.73 -2.12 -27.31
N ALA A 160 7.11 -1.62 -28.37
CA ALA A 160 5.70 -1.23 -28.36
C ALA A 160 4.77 -2.44 -28.09
N ASP A 161 5.19 -3.65 -28.49
CA ASP A 161 4.46 -4.88 -28.21
C ASP A 161 4.76 -5.43 -26.81
N GLU A 162 6.02 -5.39 -26.36
CA GLU A 162 6.44 -6.14 -25.17
C GLU A 162 7.00 -5.24 -24.06
N LEU A 163 6.56 -5.47 -22.82
CA LEU A 163 7.20 -4.92 -21.62
C LEU A 163 7.46 -6.00 -20.58
N ARG A 164 8.37 -5.68 -19.66
CA ARG A 164 8.62 -6.46 -18.44
C ARG A 164 8.29 -5.61 -17.22
N HIS A 165 7.51 -6.13 -16.28
CA HIS A 165 7.10 -5.38 -15.10
C HIS A 165 6.93 -6.29 -13.88
N GLN A 166 6.81 -5.68 -12.71
CA GLN A 166 6.40 -6.39 -11.51
C GLN A 166 4.86 -6.50 -11.48
N PRO A 167 4.29 -7.70 -11.29
CA PRO A 167 2.87 -7.86 -10.98
C PRO A 167 2.52 -7.20 -9.63
N LEU A 168 1.34 -6.60 -9.53
CA LEU A 168 0.92 -5.85 -8.33
C LEU A 168 0.52 -6.77 -7.16
N ASP A 169 0.15 -8.00 -7.48
CA ASP A 169 -0.21 -9.10 -6.58
C ASP A 169 1.01 -9.89 -6.11
N ALA A 170 2.14 -9.84 -6.84
CA ALA A 170 3.37 -10.52 -6.44
C ALA A 170 3.81 -10.04 -5.04
N ALA A 171 3.93 -10.96 -4.08
CA ALA A 171 4.56 -10.68 -2.80
C ALA A 171 5.93 -10.03 -3.06
N SER A 172 6.30 -9.00 -2.29
CA SER A 172 7.52 -8.20 -2.50
C SER A 172 8.71 -9.09 -2.80
N GLY A 173 9.03 -9.23 -4.08
CA GLY A 173 9.93 -10.25 -4.61
C GLY A 173 10.90 -9.58 -5.55
N GLY A 174 12.17 -10.00 -5.50
CA GLY A 174 13.22 -9.46 -6.35
C GLY A 174 12.98 -9.72 -7.86
N PRO A 175 14.00 -9.53 -8.70
CA PRO A 175 13.90 -9.61 -10.17
C PRO A 175 13.27 -10.90 -10.72
N ALA A 176 13.24 -11.99 -9.94
CA ALA A 176 12.66 -13.28 -10.32
C ALA A 176 11.11 -13.31 -10.37
N ALA A 177 10.42 -12.27 -9.86
CA ALA A 177 8.96 -12.18 -9.86
C ALA A 177 8.38 -11.36 -11.02
N GLN A 178 9.20 -10.96 -11.99
CA GLN A 178 8.77 -10.13 -13.12
C GLN A 178 7.91 -10.90 -14.11
N ALA A 179 6.83 -10.28 -14.58
CA ALA A 179 6.05 -10.75 -15.71
C ALA A 179 6.44 -10.01 -17.00
N VAL A 180 6.19 -10.66 -18.13
CA VAL A 180 6.26 -10.05 -19.46
C VAL A 180 4.84 -9.93 -19.98
N THR A 181 4.47 -8.73 -20.42
CA THR A 181 3.15 -8.44 -20.99
C THR A 181 3.33 -8.00 -22.44
N ARG A 182 2.50 -8.58 -23.32
CA ARG A 182 2.39 -8.26 -24.74
C ARG A 182 1.18 -7.37 -24.99
N ASP A 183 1.12 -6.71 -26.15
CA ASP A 183 0.04 -5.80 -26.54
C ASP A 183 -0.27 -4.74 -25.46
N TRP A 184 0.78 -4.23 -24.80
CA TRP A 184 0.61 -3.35 -23.63
C TRP A 184 0.41 -1.88 -24.00
N LEU A 185 0.98 -1.46 -25.13
CA LEU A 185 0.84 -0.12 -25.67
C LEU A 185 -0.27 -0.14 -26.74
N PRO A 186 -1.25 0.78 -26.69
CA PRO A 186 -2.26 0.89 -27.73
C PRO A 186 -1.61 1.09 -29.11
N ALA A 187 -2.04 0.29 -30.09
CA ALA A 187 -1.46 0.30 -31.43
C ALA A 187 -2.04 1.39 -32.36
N ASP A 188 -3.27 1.86 -32.07
CA ASP A 188 -4.01 2.80 -32.90
C ASP A 188 -4.68 3.88 -32.04
N GLY A 189 -4.75 5.10 -32.58
CA GLY A 189 -5.46 6.23 -31.98
C GLY A 189 -4.66 7.02 -30.95
N ASP A 190 -5.24 8.13 -30.50
CA ASP A 190 -4.67 8.96 -29.45
C ASP A 190 -4.84 8.26 -28.10
N PHE A 191 -3.77 8.20 -27.31
CA PHE A 191 -3.81 7.66 -25.95
C PHE A 191 -2.99 8.52 -24.99
N THR A 192 -3.32 8.45 -23.71
CA THR A 192 -2.62 9.18 -22.64
C THR A 192 -2.02 8.19 -21.65
N ILE A 193 -0.71 8.30 -21.43
CA ILE A 193 0.02 7.53 -20.42
C ILE A 193 0.23 8.38 -19.16
N ALA A 194 -0.25 7.91 -18.01
CA ALA A 194 0.14 8.47 -16.72
C ALA A 194 1.53 7.96 -16.33
N VAL A 195 2.50 8.85 -16.14
CA VAL A 195 3.84 8.50 -15.64
C VAL A 195 4.03 9.08 -14.24
N THR A 196 4.39 8.23 -13.29
CA THR A 196 4.76 8.64 -11.92
C THR A 196 5.91 7.79 -11.40
N ALA A 197 6.52 8.23 -10.30
CA ALA A 197 7.69 7.57 -9.74
C ALA A 197 7.68 7.55 -8.21
N GLY A 198 8.24 6.48 -7.64
CA GLY A 198 8.45 6.42 -6.20
C GLY A 198 9.48 7.44 -5.72
N ALA A 199 9.38 7.84 -4.45
CA ALA A 199 10.22 8.89 -3.86
C ALA A 199 11.75 8.66 -3.96
N SER A 200 12.19 7.42 -4.10
CA SER A 200 13.61 7.05 -4.22
C SER A 200 14.08 6.86 -5.66
N THR A 201 13.27 7.23 -6.66
CA THR A 201 13.59 7.11 -8.09
C THR A 201 14.23 8.42 -8.56
N PRO A 202 15.46 8.41 -9.11
CA PRO A 202 16.09 9.62 -9.62
C PRO A 202 15.34 10.18 -10.83
N ASP A 203 15.27 11.52 -10.95
CA ASP A 203 14.61 12.21 -12.06
C ASP A 203 15.20 11.83 -13.43
N SER A 204 16.51 11.53 -13.50
CA SER A 204 17.14 11.06 -14.74
C SER A 204 16.54 9.76 -15.24
N VAL A 205 16.22 8.83 -14.33
CA VAL A 205 15.59 7.54 -14.67
C VAL A 205 14.16 7.77 -15.17
N VAL A 206 13.44 8.72 -14.57
CA VAL A 206 12.10 9.10 -15.02
C VAL A 206 12.15 9.73 -16.42
N GLY A 207 13.12 10.62 -16.66
CA GLY A 207 13.35 11.22 -17.98
C GLY A 207 13.63 10.17 -19.06
N GLU A 208 14.54 9.23 -18.81
CA GLU A 208 14.84 8.13 -19.73
C GLU A 208 13.62 7.24 -20.02
N VAL A 209 12.73 7.03 -19.03
CA VAL A 209 11.46 6.33 -19.24
C VAL A 209 10.55 7.13 -20.17
N ILE A 210 10.37 8.43 -19.93
CA ILE A 210 9.52 9.29 -20.76
C ILE A 210 10.03 9.32 -22.20
N GLU A 211 11.34 9.56 -22.41
CA GLU A 211 11.95 9.55 -23.74
C GLU A 211 11.71 8.23 -24.47
N LYS A 212 11.86 7.11 -23.76
CA LYS A 212 11.65 5.79 -24.33
C LYS A 212 10.18 5.53 -24.64
N LEU A 213 9.25 5.97 -23.80
CA LEU A 213 7.81 5.89 -24.08
C LEU A 213 7.45 6.67 -25.34
N THR A 214 7.97 7.88 -25.51
CA THR A 214 7.76 8.68 -26.73
C THR A 214 8.32 7.99 -27.97
N LEU A 215 9.50 7.37 -27.88
CA LEU A 215 10.07 6.60 -29.00
C LEU A 215 9.21 5.37 -29.36
N LEU A 216 8.62 4.70 -28.38
CA LEU A 216 7.78 3.52 -28.58
C LEU A 216 6.37 3.86 -29.09
N ALA A 217 5.82 5.00 -28.66
CA ALA A 217 4.52 5.52 -29.11
C ALA A 217 4.53 5.97 -30.58
N GLY A 218 5.72 6.23 -31.14
CA GLY A 218 5.88 6.81 -32.48
C GLY A 218 5.81 8.35 -32.45
N PRO A 219 6.29 9.02 -33.52
CA PRO A 219 6.25 10.48 -33.60
C PRO A 219 4.81 11.00 -33.75
N GLU A 220 4.53 12.15 -33.12
CA GLU A 220 3.34 12.98 -33.38
C GLU A 220 3.19 13.34 -34.87
#